data_AF-A0A0P7TUA4-F1
#
_entry.id   AF-A0A0P7TUA4-F1
#
_cell.length_a   1.000
_cell.length_b   1.000
_cell.length_c   1.000
_cell.angle_alpha   90.00
_cell.angle_beta   90.00
_cell.angle_gamma   90.00
#
_symmetry.space_group_name_H-M   'P 1'
#
loop_
_entity.id
_entity.type
_entity.pdbx_description
1 polymer ?
#
loop_
_entity_poly.entity_id
_entity_poly.type
_entity_poly.pdbx_seq_one_letter_code
_entity_poly.pdbx_strand_id
1 'polypeptide(L)'
;MGSCTEVSDARVFSSVSLRTACFCCANLNSGLSCSFNLHQSTARSSYPGDSERTLMVNGFSQQRLPVGLIYIHHGLPRHYEARADAAKPFERADVNFDPDPLLHAAEKFAERTSADAVAKSAFEGSVSFSSSTAMAKSKFEYVRNFETDDTCLRNCYIVVRLDGRNFHRFAEQHNFVKPNDDRALGLMTRSARSVMEELEDIVIAYGQSDEYSFVFKRSSNWFKRRASKLMTHVASQFSSAYVFYWKDYFGEEQLLLYPPGFDGRVVLYPSNRNLRDYLSWRQADCHINNLYNTVFWNLVQKGGLTTSEAEEKLKGTLAADKNEILFSEFNINYNNEPLIYKKGTVLIWDKVNETTTKHVKLPNEDSEKEVTVTRTRNIITAHHCDFIGDEFWEEHPNILEDDCC
;
A
#
# COMPACT_ATOMS: atom_id res chain seq x y z
N MET A 1 -6.64 -2.11 59.55
CA MET A 1 -7.87 -2.01 60.37
C MET A 1 -8.72 -0.92 59.71
N GLY A 2 -9.80 -1.14 58.97
CA GLY A 2 -10.79 -2.22 58.91
C GLY A 2 -12.16 -1.64 59.30
N SER A 3 -13.02 -1.34 58.30
CA SER A 3 -14.51 -1.19 58.35
C SER A 3 -14.97 -0.39 57.09
N CYS A 4 -15.71 -0.88 56.09
CA CYS A 4 -17.12 -1.36 56.04
C CYS A 4 -18.08 -0.40 56.78
N THR A 5 -19.24 0.09 56.30
CA THR A 5 -20.22 -0.32 55.26
C THR A 5 -21.36 0.76 55.19
N GLU A 6 -22.34 0.57 54.30
CA GLU A 6 -23.67 1.25 54.10
C GLU A 6 -23.68 2.33 53.01
N VAL A 7 -24.33 2.21 51.84
CA VAL A 7 -25.66 1.70 51.36
C VAL A 7 -26.85 2.55 51.82
N SER A 8 -27.43 3.30 50.87
CA SER A 8 -28.86 3.62 50.82
C SER A 8 -29.30 4.05 49.42
N ASP A 9 -30.09 3.18 48.79
CA ASP A 9 -30.97 3.43 47.63
C ASP A 9 -32.11 4.40 47.98
N ALA A 10 -32.56 5.22 47.01
CA ALA A 10 -33.99 5.42 46.72
C ALA A 10 -34.22 6.22 45.42
N ARG A 11 -35.12 5.65 44.60
CA ARG A 11 -35.62 6.10 43.30
C ARG A 11 -36.67 7.21 43.42
N VAL A 12 -36.82 8.03 42.38
CA VAL A 12 -38.10 8.69 42.03
C VAL A 12 -38.38 8.52 40.53
N PHE A 13 -39.63 8.13 40.25
CA PHE A 13 -40.26 7.81 38.97
C PHE A 13 -40.97 9.02 38.33
N SER A 14 -41.05 9.06 37.00
CA SER A 14 -42.26 9.39 36.18
C SER A 14 -41.93 9.11 34.69
N SER A 15 -42.44 8.09 33.99
CA SER A 15 -43.80 7.85 33.42
C SER A 15 -44.23 8.97 32.44
N VAL A 16 -44.67 8.83 31.18
CA VAL A 16 -45.44 7.83 30.35
C VAL A 16 -45.24 8.28 28.86
N SER A 17 -45.12 7.48 27.78
CA SER A 17 -46.15 6.75 26.99
C SER A 17 -45.48 6.22 25.68
N LEU A 18 -45.38 4.91 25.40
CA LEU A 18 -46.32 4.03 24.66
C LEU A 18 -46.49 4.25 23.14
N ARG A 19 -46.00 3.28 22.34
CA ARG A 19 -46.62 2.61 21.17
C ARG A 19 -45.66 1.50 20.67
N THR A 20 -45.82 0.24 21.08
CA THR A 20 -46.56 -0.86 20.42
C THR A 20 -45.99 -1.33 19.08
N ALA A 21 -45.33 -2.49 19.06
CA ALA A 21 -45.61 -3.63 18.17
C ALA A 21 -44.76 -4.85 18.56
N CYS A 22 -45.43 -5.85 19.13
CA CYS A 22 -44.90 -7.17 19.44
C CYS A 22 -45.54 -8.16 18.45
N PHE A 23 -44.74 -9.03 17.84
CA PHE A 23 -45.25 -10.29 17.28
C PHE A 23 -44.47 -11.43 17.94
N CYS A 24 -45.23 -12.39 18.45
CA CYS A 24 -44.82 -13.48 19.32
C CYS A 24 -45.05 -14.82 18.58
N CYS A 25 -44.17 -15.80 18.84
CA CYS A 25 -44.38 -17.25 18.97
C CYS A 25 -42.99 -17.91 18.85
N ALA A 26 -42.34 -18.43 19.91
CA ALA A 26 -42.65 -19.62 20.71
C ALA A 26 -42.83 -20.87 19.81
N ASN A 27 -42.16 -22.02 20.00
CA ASN A 27 -41.85 -22.71 21.24
C ASN A 27 -41.00 -24.00 21.01
N LEU A 28 -40.28 -24.43 22.07
CA LEU A 28 -39.95 -25.81 22.53
C LEU A 28 -38.99 -26.70 21.67
N ASN A 29 -37.82 -27.19 22.11
CA ASN A 29 -37.27 -27.81 23.34
C ASN A 29 -37.40 -29.36 23.41
N SER A 30 -36.25 -30.05 23.49
CA SER A 30 -35.92 -31.45 23.91
C SER A 30 -34.87 -32.06 22.95
N GLY A 31 -33.75 -32.68 23.31
CA GLY A 31 -33.28 -33.37 24.52
C GLY A 31 -32.72 -34.76 24.12
N LEU A 32 -31.64 -35.23 24.79
CA LEU A 32 -30.96 -36.56 24.73
C LEU A 32 -29.82 -36.71 23.69
N SER A 33 -28.74 -37.50 23.87
CA SER A 33 -27.79 -37.86 24.96
C SER A 33 -26.96 -39.06 24.43
N CYS A 34 -25.63 -39.09 24.67
CA CYS A 34 -24.73 -40.28 24.68
C CYS A 34 -24.54 -41.09 23.37
N SER A 35 -23.48 -41.86 23.08
CA SER A 35 -22.09 -42.09 23.54
C SER A 35 -21.57 -43.34 22.76
N PHE A 36 -20.31 -43.35 22.29
CA PHE A 36 -19.48 -44.54 21.88
C PHE A 36 -19.99 -45.42 20.70
N ASN A 37 -19.20 -46.13 19.87
CA ASN A 37 -17.91 -46.80 20.05
C ASN A 37 -17.20 -47.12 18.70
N LEU A 38 -15.91 -47.42 18.77
CA LEU A 38 -14.98 -47.90 17.72
C LEU A 38 -15.38 -49.25 17.09
N HIS A 39 -15.02 -49.49 15.81
CA HIS A 39 -14.30 -50.71 15.40
C HIS A 39 -13.61 -50.63 14.02
N GLN A 40 -12.38 -51.15 13.97
CA GLN A 40 -11.54 -51.44 12.79
C GLN A 40 -11.90 -52.82 12.20
N SER A 41 -11.69 -53.04 10.88
CA SER A 41 -10.73 -54.05 10.34
C SER A 41 -10.92 -54.35 8.83
N THR A 42 -9.85 -54.06 8.06
CA THR A 42 -9.17 -54.86 7.00
C THR A 42 -9.88 -55.95 6.14
N ALA A 43 -9.66 -55.91 4.80
CA ALA A 43 -9.05 -56.95 3.91
C ALA A 43 -9.42 -56.73 2.40
N ARG A 44 -8.46 -56.55 1.47
CA ARG A 44 -7.98 -57.46 0.37
C ARG A 44 -9.07 -58.07 -0.55
N SER A 45 -8.97 -58.25 -1.88
CA SER A 45 -7.97 -58.03 -2.94
C SER A 45 -8.59 -58.28 -4.35
N SER A 46 -7.90 -57.81 -5.42
CA SER A 46 -7.69 -58.44 -6.76
C SER A 46 -8.82 -58.63 -7.83
N TYR A 47 -8.72 -57.83 -8.93
CA TYR A 47 -8.72 -58.08 -10.41
C TYR A 47 -9.14 -59.44 -11.05
N PRO A 48 -9.25 -59.59 -12.41
CA PRO A 48 -9.52 -58.66 -13.56
C PRO A 48 -10.54 -59.22 -14.62
N GLY A 49 -10.77 -58.52 -15.75
CA GLY A 49 -11.20 -59.19 -17.02
C GLY A 49 -12.01 -58.36 -18.05
N ASP A 50 -11.51 -58.31 -19.27
CA ASP A 50 -11.92 -57.62 -20.52
C ASP A 50 -13.38 -57.74 -21.03
N SER A 51 -13.87 -56.75 -21.80
CA SER A 51 -14.23 -56.89 -23.24
C SER A 51 -14.98 -55.69 -23.87
N GLU A 52 -14.47 -55.31 -25.04
CA GLU A 52 -15.01 -54.68 -26.27
C GLU A 52 -16.43 -54.02 -26.42
N ARG A 53 -16.40 -52.97 -27.27
CA ARG A 53 -17.38 -52.48 -28.31
C ARG A 53 -18.27 -51.24 -28.07
N THR A 54 -17.82 -50.14 -28.68
CA THR A 54 -18.46 -49.29 -29.73
C THR A 54 -19.97 -48.99 -29.68
N LEU A 55 -20.35 -47.71 -29.49
CA LEU A 55 -21.05 -46.84 -30.47
C LEU A 55 -21.64 -45.55 -29.85
N MET A 56 -21.40 -44.43 -30.56
CA MET A 56 -22.24 -43.23 -30.73
C MET A 56 -22.54 -42.29 -29.54
N VAL A 57 -21.83 -41.15 -29.58
CA VAL A 57 -22.35 -39.77 -29.62
C VAL A 57 -23.71 -39.51 -28.95
N ASN A 58 -23.69 -38.85 -27.79
CA ASN A 58 -24.45 -37.61 -27.59
C ASN A 58 -23.97 -36.85 -26.34
N GLY A 59 -24.14 -35.53 -26.41
CA GLY A 59 -23.48 -34.52 -25.59
C GLY A 59 -23.81 -34.52 -24.10
N PHE A 60 -22.96 -33.77 -23.41
CA PHE A 60 -23.09 -33.23 -22.04
C PHE A 60 -22.85 -34.20 -20.88
N SER A 61 -21.57 -34.43 -20.56
CA SER A 61 -21.18 -34.84 -19.21
C SER A 61 -21.01 -33.61 -18.31
N GLN A 62 -21.80 -33.57 -17.24
CA GLN A 62 -21.33 -33.11 -15.93
C GLN A 62 -19.93 -33.69 -15.65
N GLN A 63 -19.02 -32.91 -15.08
CA GLN A 63 -18.45 -33.18 -13.76
C GLN A 63 -17.24 -32.31 -13.44
N ARG A 64 -17.26 -31.83 -12.19
CA ARG A 64 -16.16 -31.75 -11.23
C ARG A 64 -15.00 -30.78 -11.49
N LEU A 65 -14.95 -29.83 -10.56
CA LEU A 65 -13.79 -29.08 -10.08
C LEU A 65 -12.48 -29.89 -10.10
N PRO A 66 -11.37 -29.20 -10.37
CA PRO A 66 -10.14 -29.43 -9.63
C PRO A 66 -9.76 -28.19 -8.81
N VAL A 67 -9.31 -28.50 -7.60
CA VAL A 67 -8.66 -27.62 -6.63
C VAL A 67 -7.45 -26.95 -7.30
N GLY A 68 -7.48 -25.62 -7.40
CA GLY A 68 -6.40 -24.84 -7.96
C GLY A 68 -5.31 -24.60 -6.92
N LEU A 69 -4.15 -25.23 -7.12
CA LEU A 69 -2.90 -24.95 -6.43
C LEU A 69 -2.56 -23.46 -6.51
N ILE A 70 -2.18 -22.88 -5.36
CA ILE A 70 -1.50 -21.60 -5.27
C ILE A 70 -0.08 -21.80 -5.83
N TYR A 71 0.18 -21.29 -7.03
CA TYR A 71 1.51 -21.21 -7.60
C TYR A 71 2.28 -20.06 -6.92
N ILE A 72 3.26 -20.40 -6.10
CA ILE A 72 4.30 -19.48 -5.65
C ILE A 72 5.33 -19.41 -6.78
N HIS A 73 5.47 -18.24 -7.41
CA HIS A 73 6.52 -17.99 -8.38
C HIS A 73 7.89 -17.96 -7.68
N HIS A 74 8.61 -19.08 -7.70
CA HIS A 74 10.04 -19.10 -7.39
C HIS A 74 10.83 -18.61 -8.62
N GLY A 75 11.49 -17.47 -8.49
CA GLY A 75 12.46 -16.98 -9.47
C GLY A 75 13.80 -17.69 -9.27
N LEU A 76 14.15 -18.59 -10.19
CA LEU A 76 15.51 -19.15 -10.29
C LEU A 76 16.48 -18.12 -10.91
N PRO A 77 17.75 -18.06 -10.46
CA PRO A 77 18.75 -17.16 -11.01
C PRO A 77 19.29 -17.67 -12.35
N ARG A 78 19.32 -16.80 -13.37
CA ARG A 78 20.06 -17.07 -14.61
C ARG A 78 21.54 -16.77 -14.38
N HIS A 79 22.37 -17.81 -14.44
CA HIS A 79 23.81 -17.69 -14.60
C HIS A 79 24.14 -16.93 -15.91
N TYR A 80 24.99 -15.91 -15.82
CA TYR A 80 25.68 -15.34 -16.97
C TYR A 80 27.18 -15.44 -16.69
N GLU A 81 27.88 -16.23 -17.51
CA GLU A 81 29.33 -16.37 -17.49
C GLU A 81 29.98 -15.04 -17.90
N ALA A 82 30.90 -14.54 -17.07
CA ALA A 82 31.72 -13.39 -17.37
C ALA A 82 32.87 -13.79 -18.30
N ARG A 83 32.90 -13.22 -19.52
CA ARG A 83 34.11 -13.17 -20.34
C ARG A 83 34.83 -11.86 -20.04
N ALA A 84 36.01 -11.97 -19.45
CA ALA A 84 36.92 -10.86 -19.25
C ALA A 84 37.66 -10.57 -20.57
N ASP A 85 37.52 -9.35 -21.08
CA ASP A 85 38.44 -8.80 -22.09
C ASP A 85 38.95 -7.43 -21.62
N ALA A 86 40.26 -7.28 -21.77
CA ALA A 86 41.09 -6.25 -21.17
C ALA A 86 40.80 -4.82 -21.69
N ALA A 87 40.78 -3.87 -20.77
CA ALA A 87 40.69 -2.44 -21.04
C ALA A 87 41.96 -1.90 -21.72
N LYS A 88 41.77 -1.11 -22.78
CA LYS A 88 42.77 -0.13 -23.28
C LYS A 88 42.30 1.29 -22.91
N PRO A 89 43.22 2.23 -22.65
CA PRO A 89 42.88 3.56 -22.13
C PRO A 89 42.27 4.45 -23.21
N PHE A 90 41.29 5.26 -22.81
CA PHE A 90 40.57 6.21 -23.66
C PHE A 90 41.30 7.56 -23.66
N GLU A 91 41.79 8.00 -24.82
CA GLU A 91 42.31 9.36 -25.03
C GLU A 91 41.17 10.38 -25.03
N ARG A 92 41.41 11.55 -24.42
CA ARG A 92 40.51 12.71 -24.47
C ARG A 92 40.49 13.29 -25.88
N ALA A 93 39.32 13.30 -26.50
CA ALA A 93 39.03 14.17 -27.63
C ALA A 93 38.27 15.39 -27.11
N ASP A 94 38.90 16.57 -27.21
CA ASP A 94 38.24 17.86 -27.06
C ASP A 94 37.26 18.05 -28.21
N VAL A 95 35.97 18.20 -27.89
CA VAL A 95 34.94 18.57 -28.87
C VAL A 95 34.47 19.98 -28.55
N ASN A 96 34.83 20.92 -29.42
CA ASN A 96 34.33 22.30 -29.42
C ASN A 96 32.81 22.31 -29.65
N PHE A 97 32.09 23.00 -28.78
CA PHE A 97 30.67 23.29 -28.93
C PHE A 97 30.49 24.46 -29.90
N ASP A 98 29.81 24.22 -31.01
CA ASP A 98 29.33 25.26 -31.94
C ASP A 98 27.86 25.57 -31.60
N PRO A 99 27.44 26.84 -31.44
CA PRO A 99 26.07 27.16 -31.08
C PRO A 99 25.18 27.33 -32.32
N ASP A 100 23.99 26.74 -32.22
CA ASP A 100 22.72 27.19 -32.82
C ASP A 100 22.32 26.72 -34.24
N PRO A 101 21.46 25.68 -34.37
CA PRO A 101 20.91 25.23 -35.65
C PRO A 101 19.68 26.05 -36.14
N LEU A 102 19.19 27.03 -35.36
CA LEU A 102 17.91 27.69 -35.63
C LEU A 102 17.99 28.86 -36.61
N LEU A 103 19.18 29.39 -36.91
CA LEU A 103 19.34 30.54 -37.81
C LEU A 103 19.26 30.14 -39.30
N HIS A 104 19.64 28.91 -39.64
CA HIS A 104 19.72 28.45 -41.03
C HIS A 104 18.38 27.98 -41.63
N ALA A 105 17.38 27.72 -40.78
CA ALA A 105 16.02 27.40 -41.23
C ALA A 105 15.19 28.67 -41.53
N ALA A 106 15.51 29.80 -40.90
CA ALA A 106 14.80 31.07 -41.09
C ALA A 106 15.14 31.75 -42.43
N GLU A 107 16.39 31.66 -42.89
CA GLU A 107 16.81 32.26 -44.17
C GLU A 107 16.24 31.53 -45.39
N LYS A 108 16.03 30.20 -45.32
CA LYS A 108 15.42 29.43 -46.43
C LYS A 108 13.92 29.64 -46.61
N PHE A 109 13.23 30.23 -45.63
CA PHE A 109 11.80 30.53 -45.75
C PHE A 109 11.54 31.94 -46.33
N ALA A 110 12.49 32.87 -46.18
CA ALA A 110 12.38 34.24 -46.68
C ALA A 110 12.62 34.36 -48.21
N GLU A 111 13.39 33.45 -48.82
CA GLU A 111 13.67 33.48 -50.27
C GLU A 111 12.59 32.84 -51.14
N ARG A 112 11.58 32.16 -50.56
CA ARG A 112 10.45 31.58 -51.32
C ARG A 112 9.24 32.50 -51.45
N THR A 113 9.25 33.65 -50.80
CA THR A 113 8.13 34.62 -50.82
C THR A 113 8.28 35.76 -51.84
N SER A 114 9.33 35.79 -52.66
CA SER A 114 9.55 36.84 -53.67
C SER A 114 9.23 36.42 -55.12
N ALA A 115 8.58 35.28 -55.36
CA ALA A 115 8.38 34.74 -56.71
C ALA A 115 6.93 34.71 -57.23
N ASP A 116 5.91 35.12 -56.46
CA ASP A 116 4.50 35.09 -56.90
C ASP A 116 3.83 36.46 -56.84
N ALA A 117 4.53 37.49 -57.32
CA ALA A 117 4.02 38.86 -57.42
C ALA A 117 3.89 39.34 -58.88
N VAL A 118 3.37 38.52 -59.81
CA VAL A 118 2.85 39.01 -61.09
C VAL A 118 1.73 38.10 -61.60
N ALA A 119 0.47 38.49 -61.40
CA ALA A 119 -0.66 38.36 -62.34
C ALA A 119 -2.02 38.25 -61.61
N LYS A 120 -2.74 39.37 -61.50
CA LYS A 120 -4.08 39.58 -62.10
C LYS A 120 -4.81 40.72 -61.39
N SER A 121 -5.07 41.75 -62.17
CA SER A 121 -6.09 42.76 -61.91
C SER A 121 -7.50 42.17 -62.08
N ALA A 122 -8.44 42.87 -61.45
CA ALA A 122 -9.89 42.88 -61.66
C ALA A 122 -10.72 41.72 -61.08
N PHE A 123 -11.31 41.94 -59.90
CA PHE A 123 -12.77 41.99 -59.72
C PHE A 123 -13.10 42.50 -58.30
N GLU A 124 -13.92 43.54 -58.21
CA GLU A 124 -14.45 44.09 -56.97
C GLU A 124 -15.43 43.11 -56.31
N GLY A 125 -15.25 42.88 -55.01
CA GLY A 125 -16.17 42.08 -54.20
C GLY A 125 -15.76 42.14 -52.74
N SER A 126 -16.42 42.99 -51.96
CA SER A 126 -16.21 43.15 -50.52
C SER A 126 -16.50 41.83 -49.77
N VAL A 127 -15.45 41.17 -49.30
CA VAL A 127 -15.54 40.11 -48.29
C VAL A 127 -14.65 40.53 -47.13
N SER A 128 -15.28 40.85 -46.00
CA SER A 128 -14.56 41.10 -44.74
C SER A 128 -13.92 39.80 -44.27
N PHE A 129 -12.67 39.57 -44.66
CA PHE A 129 -11.86 38.49 -44.10
C PHE A 129 -11.44 38.92 -42.70
N SER A 130 -12.22 38.52 -41.69
CA SER A 130 -11.75 38.50 -40.31
C SER A 130 -10.59 37.51 -40.25
N SER A 131 -9.37 38.02 -40.39
CA SER A 131 -8.15 37.29 -40.07
C SER A 131 -8.15 37.01 -38.57
N SER A 132 -8.81 35.92 -38.17
CA SER A 132 -8.54 35.34 -36.86
C SER A 132 -7.12 34.81 -36.95
N THR A 133 -6.16 35.52 -36.35
CA THR A 133 -4.83 35.00 -36.06
C THR A 133 -4.99 33.64 -35.40
N ALA A 134 -4.76 32.56 -36.15
CA ALA A 134 -4.78 31.21 -35.61
C ALA A 134 -3.67 31.15 -34.56
N MET A 135 -4.06 31.10 -33.29
CA MET A 135 -3.14 31.05 -32.16
C MET A 135 -2.12 29.93 -32.41
N ALA A 136 -0.83 30.24 -32.45
CA ALA A 136 0.20 29.30 -32.94
C ALA A 136 0.20 27.92 -32.25
N LYS A 137 -0.32 27.84 -31.02
CA LYS A 137 -0.47 26.59 -30.25
C LYS A 137 -1.71 25.77 -30.60
N SER A 138 -2.76 26.36 -31.18
CA SER A 138 -4.01 25.63 -31.49
C SER A 138 -3.81 24.59 -32.61
N LYS A 139 -2.83 24.80 -33.50
CA LYS A 139 -2.42 23.82 -34.53
C LYS A 139 -2.04 22.45 -33.94
N PHE A 140 -1.50 22.43 -32.72
CA PHE A 140 -1.04 21.21 -32.06
C PHE A 140 -1.97 20.74 -30.94
N GLU A 141 -3.07 21.46 -30.66
CA GLU A 141 -3.94 21.15 -29.52
C GLU A 141 -4.63 19.79 -29.63
N TYR A 142 -4.84 19.28 -30.85
CA TYR A 142 -5.45 17.97 -31.10
C TYR A 142 -4.72 16.82 -30.37
N VAL A 143 -3.43 16.97 -30.04
CA VAL A 143 -2.67 15.93 -29.32
C VAL A 143 -3.19 15.69 -27.89
N ARG A 144 -3.90 16.66 -27.30
CA ARG A 144 -4.55 16.49 -25.98
C ARG A 144 -5.66 15.44 -26.02
N ASN A 145 -6.27 15.20 -27.17
CA ASN A 145 -7.34 14.22 -27.31
C ASN A 145 -6.84 12.76 -27.21
N PHE A 146 -5.52 12.53 -27.22
CA PHE A 146 -4.94 11.21 -26.95
C PHE A 146 -4.80 10.93 -25.44
N GLU A 147 -5.00 11.92 -24.57
CA GLU A 147 -5.06 11.69 -23.13
C GLU A 147 -6.28 10.81 -22.81
N THR A 148 -6.06 9.70 -22.13
CA THR A 148 -7.14 8.80 -21.71
C THR A 148 -7.66 9.24 -20.35
N ASP A 149 -8.99 9.25 -20.19
CA ASP A 149 -9.62 9.46 -18.89
C ASP A 149 -9.49 8.19 -18.03
N ASP A 150 -8.90 8.35 -16.85
CA ASP A 150 -8.55 7.28 -15.92
C ASP A 150 -9.25 7.46 -14.57
N THR A 151 -10.47 7.99 -14.61
CA THR A 151 -11.31 8.24 -13.44
C THR A 151 -11.70 6.93 -12.74
N CYS A 152 -11.37 6.81 -11.46
CA CYS A 152 -11.74 5.66 -10.63
C CYS A 152 -13.25 5.60 -10.36
N LEU A 153 -13.79 4.38 -10.31
CA LEU A 153 -15.19 4.13 -9.99
C LEU A 153 -15.59 4.81 -8.67
N ARG A 154 -16.75 5.46 -8.66
CA ARG A 154 -17.31 6.13 -7.47
C ARG A 154 -17.72 5.12 -6.39
N ASN A 155 -17.86 5.59 -5.16
CA ASN A 155 -18.27 4.80 -4.00
C ASN A 155 -17.40 3.56 -3.76
N CYS A 156 -16.15 3.60 -4.22
CA CYS A 156 -15.13 2.59 -3.99
C CYS A 156 -13.96 3.23 -3.25
N TYR A 157 -13.37 2.50 -2.32
CA TYR A 157 -12.08 2.87 -1.73
C TYR A 157 -11.04 2.83 -2.83
N ILE A 158 -10.13 3.80 -2.79
CA ILE A 158 -9.00 3.84 -3.71
C ILE A 158 -7.76 3.54 -2.89
N VAL A 159 -7.10 2.43 -3.20
CA VAL A 159 -5.86 2.05 -2.54
C VAL A 159 -4.71 2.31 -3.50
N VAL A 160 -3.77 3.14 -3.06
CA VAL A 160 -2.50 3.36 -3.75
C VAL A 160 -1.44 2.59 -2.99
N ARG A 161 -0.88 1.53 -3.60
CA ARG A 161 0.23 0.77 -3.02
C ARG A 161 1.53 1.16 -3.70
N LEU A 162 2.51 1.52 -2.89
CA LEU A 162 3.89 1.74 -3.28
C LEU A 162 4.76 0.54 -2.92
N ASP A 163 5.77 0.26 -3.74
CA ASP A 163 6.72 -0.83 -3.57
C ASP A 163 8.13 -0.36 -3.99
N GLY A 164 9.15 -0.67 -3.18
CA GLY A 164 10.53 -0.27 -3.43
C GLY A 164 11.13 -0.92 -4.68
N ARG A 165 11.47 -0.13 -5.71
CA ARG A 165 12.02 -0.68 -6.95
C ARG A 165 13.44 -1.23 -6.71
N ASN A 166 13.59 -2.53 -6.90
CA ASN A 166 14.86 -3.25 -6.69
C ASN A 166 15.45 -3.02 -5.29
N PHE A 167 14.60 -2.99 -4.27
CA PHE A 167 15.00 -2.65 -2.91
C PHE A 167 15.94 -3.67 -2.27
N HIS A 168 15.99 -4.92 -2.78
CA HIS A 168 16.99 -5.91 -2.36
C HIS A 168 18.43 -5.40 -2.58
N ARG A 169 18.72 -4.89 -3.79
CA ARG A 169 20.01 -4.29 -4.13
C ARG A 169 20.24 -2.99 -3.34
N PHE A 170 19.20 -2.19 -3.16
CA PHE A 170 19.28 -0.96 -2.38
C PHE A 170 19.70 -1.24 -0.92
N ALA A 171 19.07 -2.22 -0.29
CA ALA A 171 19.36 -2.64 1.08
C ALA A 171 20.78 -3.20 1.22
N GLU A 172 21.27 -3.96 0.23
CA GLU A 172 22.64 -4.46 0.22
C GLU A 172 23.66 -3.33 0.11
N GLN A 173 23.49 -2.42 -0.86
CA GLN A 173 24.44 -1.32 -1.08
C GLN A 173 24.46 -0.30 0.06
N HIS A 174 23.34 -0.16 0.78
CA HIS A 174 23.23 0.70 1.97
C HIS A 174 23.36 -0.09 3.28
N ASN A 175 23.90 -1.31 3.26
CA ASN A 175 24.22 -2.10 4.47
C ASN A 175 23.08 -2.17 5.50
N PHE A 176 21.87 -2.49 5.04
CA PHE A 176 20.73 -2.65 5.92
C PHE A 176 20.93 -3.85 6.84
N VAL A 177 20.56 -3.68 8.11
CA VAL A 177 20.54 -4.76 9.08
C VAL A 177 19.53 -5.83 8.63
N LYS A 178 19.92 -7.09 8.74
CA LYS A 178 19.08 -8.25 8.42
C LYS A 178 18.77 -9.02 9.71
N PRO A 179 17.52 -9.49 9.91
CA PRO A 179 16.42 -9.52 8.95
C PRO A 179 15.70 -8.18 8.73
N ASN A 180 15.70 -7.29 9.73
CA ASN A 180 14.99 -6.01 9.71
C ASN A 180 15.92 -4.87 10.15
N ASP A 181 15.73 -3.68 9.59
CA ASP A 181 16.48 -2.47 9.94
C ASP A 181 15.51 -1.37 10.41
N ASP A 182 15.60 -1.00 11.69
CA ASP A 182 14.74 0.02 12.30
C ASP A 182 14.85 1.38 11.62
N ARG A 183 16.04 1.72 11.11
CA ARG A 183 16.28 3.01 10.44
C ARG A 183 15.48 3.05 9.14
N ALA A 184 15.53 1.96 8.38
CA ALA A 184 14.80 1.84 7.13
C ALA A 184 13.29 1.85 7.34
N LEU A 185 12.77 1.08 8.30
CA LEU A 185 11.34 1.03 8.62
C LEU A 185 10.83 2.36 9.19
N GLY A 186 11.64 3.02 10.03
CA GLY A 186 11.38 4.35 10.54
C GLY A 186 11.29 5.39 9.41
N LEU A 187 12.23 5.36 8.47
CA LEU A 187 12.23 6.25 7.31
C LEU A 187 11.02 6.03 6.40
N MET A 188 10.65 4.77 6.14
CA MET A 188 9.44 4.42 5.38
C MET A 188 8.19 4.99 6.05
N THR A 189 8.09 4.83 7.38
CA THR A 189 6.97 5.34 8.16
C THR A 189 6.92 6.88 8.17
N ARG A 190 8.07 7.56 8.30
CA ARG A 190 8.12 9.03 8.22
C ARG A 190 7.69 9.53 6.85
N SER A 191 8.12 8.85 5.79
CA SER A 191 7.77 9.17 4.41
C SER A 191 6.27 8.99 4.19
N ALA A 192 5.68 7.90 4.68
CA ALA A 192 4.23 7.68 4.63
C ALA A 192 3.44 8.73 5.43
N ARG A 193 3.93 9.10 6.61
CA ARG A 193 3.35 10.21 7.39
C ARG A 193 3.37 11.50 6.60
N SER A 194 4.47 11.83 5.91
CA SER A 194 4.57 13.02 5.06
C SER A 194 3.59 13.00 3.88
N VAL A 195 3.22 11.82 3.38
CA VAL A 195 2.17 11.68 2.36
C VAL A 195 0.80 11.96 2.97
N MET A 196 0.50 11.40 4.14
CA MET A 196 -0.78 11.65 4.81
C MET A 196 -0.93 13.10 5.29
N GLU A 197 0.16 13.77 5.69
CA GLU A 197 0.13 15.18 6.12
C GLU A 197 -0.17 16.14 4.96
N GLU A 198 0.36 15.86 3.77
CA GLU A 198 0.27 16.75 2.61
C GLU A 198 -0.89 16.43 1.66
N LEU A 199 -1.33 15.17 1.63
CA LEU A 199 -2.44 14.73 0.79
C LEU A 199 -3.73 14.63 1.60
N GLU A 200 -4.84 14.98 0.96
CA GLU A 200 -6.16 14.93 1.58
C GLU A 200 -6.81 13.55 1.40
N ASP A 201 -7.84 13.28 2.20
CA ASP A 201 -8.74 12.13 2.08
C ASP A 201 -8.15 10.72 2.33
N ILE A 202 -6.90 10.63 2.78
CA ILE A 202 -6.30 9.36 3.23
C ILE A 202 -6.77 9.04 4.65
N VAL A 203 -7.44 7.90 4.84
CA VAL A 203 -8.04 7.51 6.13
C VAL A 203 -7.17 6.56 6.95
N ILE A 204 -6.44 5.66 6.27
CA ILE A 204 -5.50 4.73 6.88
C ILE A 204 -4.36 4.48 5.90
N ALA A 205 -3.16 4.29 6.43
CA ALA A 205 -2.04 3.76 5.67
C ALA A 205 -1.39 2.59 6.42
N TYR A 206 -0.90 1.60 5.68
CA TYR A 206 -0.23 0.42 6.24
C TYR A 206 1.07 0.14 5.50
N GLY A 207 2.16 -0.06 6.23
CA GLY A 207 3.47 -0.36 5.67
C GLY A 207 4.15 -1.55 6.31
N GLN A 208 4.88 -2.30 5.48
CA GLN A 208 5.72 -3.43 5.89
C GLN A 208 6.88 -3.57 4.90
N SER A 209 8.07 -3.98 5.38
CA SER A 209 9.29 -4.08 4.55
C SER A 209 9.54 -2.79 3.75
N ASP A 210 9.42 -2.86 2.43
CA ASP A 210 9.64 -1.83 1.43
C ASP A 210 8.36 -1.43 0.70
N GLU A 211 7.18 -1.84 1.19
CA GLU A 211 5.88 -1.43 0.66
C GLU A 211 5.08 -0.54 1.63
N TYR A 212 4.23 0.32 1.06
CA TYR A 212 3.25 1.12 1.80
C TYR A 212 1.95 1.27 1.01
N SER A 213 0.82 1.04 1.67
CA SER A 213 -0.52 1.18 1.10
C SER A 213 -1.24 2.36 1.72
N PHE A 214 -1.78 3.25 0.89
CA PHE A 214 -2.56 4.41 1.28
C PHE A 214 -4.00 4.23 0.84
N VAL A 215 -4.94 4.37 1.76
CA VAL A 215 -6.37 4.18 1.49
C VAL A 215 -7.06 5.54 1.48
N PHE A 216 -7.59 5.92 0.32
CA PHE A 216 -8.47 7.07 0.18
C PHE A 216 -9.91 6.67 0.41
N LYS A 217 -10.67 7.55 1.08
CA LYS A 217 -12.11 7.36 1.36
C LYS A 217 -12.93 7.18 0.09
N ARG A 218 -14.03 6.43 0.15
CA ARG A 218 -14.91 6.15 -1.00
C ARG A 218 -15.53 7.41 -1.56
N SER A 219 -15.89 8.34 -0.68
CA SER A 219 -16.48 9.64 -1.02
C SER A 219 -15.49 10.66 -1.60
N SER A 220 -14.18 10.33 -1.69
CA SER A 220 -13.17 11.29 -2.15
C SER A 220 -13.47 11.78 -3.57
N ASN A 221 -13.36 13.08 -3.80
CA ASN A 221 -13.40 13.67 -5.14
C ASN A 221 -12.07 14.34 -5.52
N TRP A 222 -11.01 14.01 -4.78
CA TRP A 222 -9.68 14.59 -4.99
C TRP A 222 -9.18 14.29 -6.39
N PHE A 223 -8.68 15.31 -7.09
CA PHE A 223 -8.32 15.26 -8.52
C PHE A 223 -9.37 14.61 -9.45
N LYS A 224 -10.67 14.78 -9.15
CA LYS A 224 -11.77 14.11 -9.88
C LYS A 224 -11.60 12.58 -9.91
N ARG A 225 -10.92 12.00 -8.92
CA ARG A 225 -10.61 10.57 -8.81
C ARG A 225 -9.76 10.00 -9.94
N ARG A 226 -8.93 10.81 -10.61
CA ARG A 226 -8.01 10.33 -11.66
C ARG A 226 -6.91 9.47 -11.07
N ALA A 227 -6.83 8.20 -11.48
CA ALA A 227 -5.87 7.24 -10.95
C ALA A 227 -4.41 7.72 -11.08
N SER A 228 -4.04 8.26 -12.24
CA SER A 228 -2.71 8.81 -12.52
C SER A 228 -2.32 9.92 -11.55
N LYS A 229 -3.26 10.81 -11.19
CA LYS A 229 -3.00 11.89 -10.23
C LYS A 229 -2.76 11.32 -8.84
N LEU A 230 -3.64 10.45 -8.37
CA LEU A 230 -3.49 9.81 -7.05
C LEU A 230 -2.15 9.09 -6.94
N MET A 231 -1.83 8.25 -7.93
CA MET A 231 -0.60 7.47 -7.97
C MET A 231 0.66 8.36 -8.00
N THR A 232 0.71 9.34 -8.90
CA THR A 232 1.89 10.19 -9.07
C THR A 232 2.11 11.12 -7.89
N HIS A 233 1.05 11.68 -7.28
CA HIS A 233 1.18 12.50 -6.08
C HIS A 233 1.67 11.68 -4.88
N VAL A 234 1.11 10.49 -4.66
CA VAL A 234 1.57 9.59 -3.58
C VAL A 234 3.02 9.15 -3.81
N ALA A 235 3.35 8.66 -5.02
CA ALA A 235 4.69 8.17 -5.33
C ALA A 235 5.75 9.27 -5.27
N SER A 236 5.48 10.44 -5.82
CA SER A 236 6.44 11.56 -5.84
C SER A 236 6.66 12.13 -4.43
N GLN A 237 5.60 12.30 -3.64
CA GLN A 237 5.68 12.79 -2.28
C GLN A 237 6.38 11.80 -1.34
N PHE A 238 6.14 10.50 -1.53
CA PHE A 238 6.85 9.47 -0.78
C PHE A 238 8.34 9.44 -1.14
N SER A 239 8.67 9.48 -2.43
CA SER A 239 10.06 9.44 -2.91
C SER A 239 10.85 10.66 -2.47
N SER A 240 10.24 11.86 -2.53
CA SER A 240 10.88 13.09 -2.08
C SER A 240 11.12 13.07 -0.57
N ALA A 241 10.13 12.65 0.22
CA ALA A 241 10.24 12.51 1.66
C ALA A 241 11.33 11.49 2.05
N TYR A 242 11.41 10.35 1.33
CA TYR A 242 12.40 9.31 1.61
C TYR A 242 13.84 9.84 1.48
N VAL A 243 14.12 10.62 0.44
CA VAL A 243 15.44 11.25 0.25
C VAL A 243 15.66 12.38 1.25
N PHE A 244 14.63 13.19 1.50
CA PHE A 244 14.71 14.36 2.38
C PHE A 244 15.01 13.98 3.83
N TYR A 245 14.28 13.00 4.38
CA TYR A 245 14.42 12.54 5.75
C TYR A 245 15.49 11.46 5.94
N TRP A 246 16.21 11.05 4.88
CA TRP A 246 17.23 9.99 4.96
C TRP A 246 18.23 10.23 6.09
N LYS A 247 18.74 11.47 6.19
CA LYS A 247 19.76 11.86 7.18
C LYS A 247 19.27 11.74 8.62
N ASP A 248 17.98 11.92 8.86
CA ASP A 248 17.41 11.85 10.22
C ASP A 248 17.43 10.41 10.77
N TYR A 249 17.43 9.41 9.89
CA TYR A 249 17.39 7.99 10.26
C TYR A 249 18.73 7.27 10.08
N PHE A 250 19.48 7.60 9.02
CA PHE A 250 20.77 6.98 8.71
C PHE A 250 21.98 7.78 9.21
N GLY A 251 21.75 8.99 9.75
CA GLY A 251 22.80 9.89 10.20
C GLY A 251 23.49 10.62 9.04
N GLU A 252 24.41 11.52 9.38
CA GLU A 252 25.19 12.27 8.38
C GLU A 252 26.28 11.43 7.71
N GLU A 253 26.78 10.40 8.39
CA GLU A 253 27.90 9.57 7.94
C GLU A 253 27.49 8.63 6.81
N GLN A 254 26.25 8.13 6.84
CA GLN A 254 25.75 7.19 5.85
C GLN A 254 25.02 7.93 4.72
N LEU A 255 25.79 8.32 3.71
CA LEU A 255 25.27 9.00 2.53
C LEU A 255 24.36 8.07 1.70
N LEU A 256 23.28 8.64 1.19
CA LEU A 256 22.45 8.00 0.18
C LEU A 256 23.25 7.91 -1.13
N LEU A 257 23.55 6.69 -1.56
CA LEU A 257 24.43 6.43 -2.73
C LEU A 257 23.75 6.82 -4.04
N TYR A 258 22.44 6.59 -4.15
CA TYR A 258 21.63 6.95 -5.31
C TYR A 258 20.15 7.13 -4.91
N PRO A 259 19.38 7.95 -5.62
CA PRO A 259 17.97 8.14 -5.33
C PRO A 259 17.18 6.85 -5.60
N PRO A 260 16.38 6.34 -4.64
CA PRO A 260 15.54 5.17 -4.87
C PRO A 260 14.37 5.52 -5.78
N GLY A 261 13.81 4.48 -6.41
CA GLY A 261 12.54 4.58 -7.13
C GLY A 261 11.49 3.71 -6.45
N PHE A 262 10.22 4.09 -6.58
CA PHE A 262 9.09 3.33 -6.06
C PHE A 262 8.11 3.02 -7.21
N ASP A 263 7.71 1.76 -7.31
CA ASP A 263 6.58 1.36 -8.16
C ASP A 263 5.28 1.71 -7.44
N GLY A 264 4.25 2.09 -8.19
CA GLY A 264 2.97 2.51 -7.66
C GLY A 264 1.83 1.91 -8.44
N ARG A 265 0.82 1.38 -7.75
CA ARG A 265 -0.41 0.90 -8.39
C ARG A 265 -1.66 1.36 -7.65
N VAL A 266 -2.73 1.53 -8.40
CA VAL A 266 -4.05 1.91 -7.88
C VAL A 266 -5.00 0.73 -7.98
N VAL A 267 -5.67 0.39 -6.88
CA VAL A 267 -6.66 -0.69 -6.81
C VAL A 267 -7.94 -0.16 -6.17
N LEU A 268 -9.09 -0.60 -6.68
CA LEU A 268 -10.39 -0.17 -6.19
C LEU A 268 -11.07 -1.29 -5.39
N TYR A 269 -11.60 -0.94 -4.22
CA TYR A 269 -12.36 -1.87 -3.38
C TYR A 269 -13.77 -1.33 -3.13
N PRO A 270 -14.83 -2.05 -3.53
CA PRO A 270 -16.19 -1.52 -3.49
C PRO A 270 -16.85 -1.56 -2.11
N SER A 271 -16.34 -2.39 -1.18
CA SER A 271 -16.96 -2.59 0.14
C SER A 271 -15.94 -2.51 1.27
N ASN A 272 -16.44 -2.21 2.47
CA ASN A 272 -15.67 -2.25 3.72
C ASN A 272 -15.00 -3.61 3.92
N ARG A 273 -15.72 -4.70 3.62
CA ARG A 273 -15.18 -6.07 3.71
C ARG A 273 -13.98 -6.27 2.79
N ASN A 274 -14.07 -5.85 1.52
CA ASN A 274 -12.96 -6.05 0.59
C ASN A 274 -11.72 -5.23 0.99
N LEU A 275 -11.91 -4.04 1.54
CA LEU A 275 -10.81 -3.24 2.08
C LEU A 275 -10.16 -3.93 3.29
N ARG A 276 -10.96 -4.41 4.24
CA ARG A 276 -10.47 -5.16 5.40
C ARG A 276 -9.71 -6.42 4.96
N ASP A 277 -10.26 -7.21 4.06
CA ASP A 277 -9.62 -8.42 3.52
C ASP A 277 -8.27 -8.08 2.84
N TYR A 278 -8.20 -6.97 2.10
CA TYR A 278 -6.96 -6.50 1.50
C TYR A 278 -5.90 -6.14 2.55
N LEU A 279 -6.27 -5.34 3.56
CA LEU A 279 -5.33 -4.94 4.61
C LEU A 279 -4.89 -6.17 5.42
N SER A 280 -5.81 -7.05 5.79
CA SER A 280 -5.52 -8.32 6.46
C SER A 280 -4.57 -9.20 5.65
N TRP A 281 -4.75 -9.24 4.33
CA TRP A 281 -3.83 -9.95 3.43
C TRP A 281 -2.42 -9.36 3.48
N ARG A 282 -2.27 -8.03 3.55
CA ARG A 282 -0.95 -7.37 3.69
C ARG A 282 -0.32 -7.63 5.07
N GLN A 283 -1.12 -7.69 6.14
CA GLN A 283 -0.59 -8.02 7.47
C GLN A 283 -0.20 -9.50 7.60
N ALA A 284 -0.97 -10.41 7.02
CA ALA A 284 -0.62 -11.83 6.98
C ALA A 284 0.69 -12.06 6.19
N ASP A 285 0.87 -11.35 5.07
CA ASP A 285 2.09 -11.39 4.26
C ASP A 285 3.31 -10.89 5.06
N CYS A 286 3.17 -9.79 5.81
CA CYS A 286 4.20 -9.32 6.73
C CYS A 286 4.60 -10.40 7.75
N HIS A 287 3.61 -11.06 8.38
CA HIS A 287 3.89 -12.10 9.36
C HIS A 287 4.65 -13.30 8.77
N ILE A 288 4.23 -13.77 7.58
CA ILE A 288 4.86 -14.90 6.88
C ILE A 288 6.30 -14.55 6.49
N ASN A 289 6.49 -13.39 5.87
CA ASN A 289 7.81 -12.96 5.38
C ASN A 289 8.75 -12.67 6.55
N ASN A 290 8.29 -12.04 7.62
CA ASN A 290 9.12 -11.77 8.79
C ASN A 290 9.55 -13.06 9.49
N LEU A 291 8.64 -14.02 9.68
CA LEU A 291 9.00 -15.32 10.27
C LEU A 291 10.05 -16.03 9.42
N TYR A 292 9.84 -16.10 8.10
CA TYR A 292 10.80 -16.70 7.17
C TYR A 292 12.17 -16.00 7.23
N ASN A 293 12.20 -14.68 7.08
CA ASN A 293 13.43 -13.88 7.08
C ASN A 293 14.18 -13.98 8.41
N THR A 294 13.45 -14.01 9.53
CA THR A 294 14.07 -14.15 10.86
C THR A 294 14.79 -15.48 10.98
N VAL A 295 14.17 -16.60 10.59
CA VAL A 295 14.83 -17.91 10.64
C VAL A 295 15.99 -17.96 9.64
N PHE A 296 15.75 -17.50 8.41
CA PHE A 296 16.73 -17.51 7.33
C PHE A 296 18.02 -16.78 7.72
N TRP A 297 17.91 -15.54 8.21
CA TRP A 297 19.09 -14.76 8.56
C TRP A 297 19.77 -15.24 9.84
N ASN A 298 19.04 -15.83 10.80
CA ASN A 298 19.70 -16.48 11.95
C ASN A 298 20.47 -17.74 11.51
N LEU A 299 19.94 -18.54 10.59
CA LEU A 299 20.67 -19.69 10.01
C LEU A 299 21.95 -19.24 9.30
N VAL A 300 21.91 -18.14 8.56
CA VAL A 300 23.08 -17.61 7.85
C VAL A 300 24.09 -16.99 8.82
N GLN A 301 23.65 -16.05 9.68
CA GLN A 301 24.55 -15.24 10.50
C GLN A 301 25.05 -15.98 11.76
N LYS A 302 24.18 -16.75 12.42
CA LYS A 302 24.51 -17.48 13.66
C LYS A 302 24.79 -18.96 13.40
N GLY A 303 24.05 -19.57 12.48
CA GLY A 303 24.24 -20.96 12.09
C GLY A 303 25.44 -21.18 11.17
N GLY A 304 25.94 -20.13 10.51
CA GLY A 304 27.08 -20.21 9.58
C GLY A 304 26.74 -20.89 8.26
N LEU A 305 25.45 -21.07 7.93
CA LEU A 305 25.02 -21.62 6.65
C LEU A 305 25.21 -20.58 5.54
N THR A 306 25.44 -21.05 4.31
CA THR A 306 25.29 -20.20 3.13
C THR A 306 23.82 -19.87 2.87
N THR A 307 23.55 -18.83 2.07
CA THR A 307 22.18 -18.44 1.71
C THR A 307 21.42 -19.57 1.01
N SER A 308 22.10 -20.34 0.15
CA SER A 308 21.49 -21.47 -0.56
C SER A 308 21.18 -22.66 0.36
N GLU A 309 22.05 -22.95 1.33
CA GLU A 309 21.80 -24.01 2.31
C GLU A 309 20.66 -23.65 3.26
N ALA A 310 20.59 -22.38 3.69
CA ALA A 310 19.50 -21.88 4.51
C ALA A 310 18.15 -21.96 3.77
N GLU A 311 18.12 -21.62 2.48
CA GLU A 311 16.92 -21.74 1.64
C GLU A 311 16.46 -23.19 1.52
N GLU A 312 17.38 -24.12 1.20
CA GLU A 312 17.02 -25.54 1.07
C GLU A 312 16.57 -26.14 2.41
N LYS A 313 17.15 -25.74 3.54
CA LYS A 313 16.71 -26.16 4.88
C LYS A 313 15.29 -25.67 5.21
N LEU A 314 14.93 -24.47 4.77
CA LEU A 314 13.60 -23.89 5.03
C LEU A 314 12.53 -24.33 4.03
N LYS A 315 12.92 -24.94 2.92
CA LYS A 315 12.02 -25.40 1.87
C LYS A 315 11.07 -26.48 2.39
N GLY A 316 9.77 -26.28 2.16
CA GLY A 316 8.71 -27.19 2.60
C GLY A 316 8.39 -27.14 4.10
N THR A 317 9.09 -26.34 4.90
CA THR A 317 8.81 -26.19 6.33
C THR A 317 7.53 -25.38 6.57
N LEU A 318 6.80 -25.71 7.62
CA LEU A 318 5.63 -24.98 8.09
C LEU A 318 6.02 -23.83 9.03
N ALA A 319 5.03 -23.07 9.51
CA ALA A 319 5.27 -21.99 10.47
C ALA A 319 5.71 -22.53 11.85
N ALA A 320 5.17 -23.68 12.28
CA ALA A 320 5.56 -24.32 13.54
C ALA A 320 7.04 -24.73 13.52
N ASP A 321 7.47 -25.40 12.45
CA ASP A 321 8.87 -25.83 12.27
C ASP A 321 9.85 -24.64 12.31
N LYS A 322 9.49 -23.52 11.67
CA LYS A 322 10.30 -22.28 11.71
C LYS A 322 10.45 -21.75 13.14
N ASN A 323 9.37 -21.74 13.92
CA ASN A 323 9.44 -21.34 15.32
C ASN A 323 10.28 -22.31 16.16
N GLU A 324 10.17 -23.61 15.89
CA GLU A 324 10.98 -24.63 16.56
C GLU A 324 12.46 -24.49 16.25
N ILE A 325 12.84 -24.21 14.99
CA ILE A 325 14.23 -23.94 14.60
C ILE A 325 14.77 -22.72 15.34
N LEU A 326 14.01 -21.61 15.37
CA LEU A 326 14.42 -20.40 16.10
C LEU A 326 14.66 -20.67 17.58
N PHE A 327 13.76 -21.43 18.21
CA PHE A 327 13.83 -21.71 19.64
C PHE A 327 14.94 -22.71 19.97
N SER A 328 15.01 -23.84 19.26
CA SER A 328 15.91 -24.94 19.57
C SER A 328 17.36 -24.66 19.18
N GLU A 329 17.60 -24.06 18.02
CA GLU A 329 18.97 -23.82 17.51
C GLU A 329 19.54 -22.47 17.98
N PHE A 330 18.69 -21.46 18.15
CA PHE A 330 19.14 -20.10 18.44
C PHE A 330 18.65 -19.54 19.78
N ASN A 331 17.81 -20.28 20.51
CA ASN A 331 17.17 -19.82 21.75
C ASN A 331 16.41 -18.48 21.56
N ILE A 332 15.77 -18.30 20.40
CA ILE A 332 15.00 -17.11 20.05
C ILE A 332 13.52 -17.45 20.09
N ASN A 333 12.77 -16.69 20.89
CA ASN A 333 11.32 -16.76 20.89
C ASN A 333 10.76 -15.70 19.93
N TYR A 334 10.22 -16.13 18.78
CA TYR A 334 9.63 -15.22 17.79
C TYR A 334 8.51 -14.34 18.37
N ASN A 335 7.77 -14.80 19.38
CA ASN A 335 6.73 -13.99 20.01
C ASN A 335 7.29 -12.79 20.78
N ASN A 336 8.58 -12.80 21.13
CA ASN A 336 9.25 -11.68 21.78
C ASN A 336 9.89 -10.70 20.79
N GLU A 337 9.92 -11.02 19.50
CA GLU A 337 10.37 -10.07 18.47
C GLU A 337 9.50 -8.80 18.48
N PRO A 338 10.08 -7.63 18.16
CA PRO A 338 9.36 -6.36 18.09
C PRO A 338 8.09 -6.44 17.25
N LEU A 339 7.01 -5.79 17.73
CA LEU A 339 5.72 -5.79 17.04
C LEU A 339 5.80 -5.15 15.66
N ILE A 340 6.62 -4.11 15.49
CA ILE A 340 6.87 -3.45 14.20
C ILE A 340 7.33 -4.43 13.12
N TYR A 341 8.13 -5.44 13.47
CA TYR A 341 8.59 -6.46 12.51
C TYR A 341 7.52 -7.49 12.21
N LYS A 342 6.72 -7.88 13.21
CA LYS A 342 5.72 -8.95 13.06
C LYS A 342 4.40 -8.49 12.48
N LYS A 343 4.04 -7.23 12.71
CA LYS A 343 2.72 -6.66 12.43
C LYS A 343 2.77 -5.48 11.47
N GLY A 344 3.96 -4.97 11.15
CA GLY A 344 4.13 -3.77 10.34
C GLY A 344 3.76 -2.49 11.09
N THR A 345 3.47 -1.45 10.35
CA THR A 345 3.09 -0.14 10.89
C THR A 345 1.79 0.34 10.26
N VAL A 346 0.81 0.66 11.10
CA VAL A 346 -0.44 1.29 10.70
C VAL A 346 -0.40 2.76 11.07
N LEU A 347 -0.79 3.63 10.14
CA LEU A 347 -0.97 5.06 10.36
C LEU A 347 -2.46 5.41 10.26
N ILE A 348 -2.98 6.05 11.30
CA ILE A 348 -4.37 6.55 11.36
C ILE A 348 -4.39 7.98 11.91
N TRP A 349 -5.53 8.64 11.73
CA TRP A 349 -5.79 9.96 12.30
C TRP A 349 -6.45 9.83 13.68
N ASP A 350 -5.72 10.20 14.72
CA ASP A 350 -6.23 10.26 16.09
C ASP A 350 -6.56 11.70 16.49
N LYS A 351 -7.67 11.85 17.23
CA LYS A 351 -8.08 13.13 17.84
C LYS A 351 -7.34 13.32 19.15
N VAL A 352 -6.39 14.25 19.19
CA VAL A 352 -5.65 14.60 20.41
C VAL A 352 -6.06 15.97 20.90
N ASN A 353 -6.35 16.06 22.20
CA ASN A 353 -6.67 17.30 22.89
C ASN A 353 -5.37 17.94 23.40
N GLU A 354 -4.89 18.98 22.70
CA GLU A 354 -3.76 19.78 23.15
C GLU A 354 -4.27 20.87 24.10
N THR A 355 -3.76 20.91 25.33
CA THR A 355 -4.04 22.00 26.26
C THR A 355 -2.87 22.98 26.23
N THR A 356 -3.13 24.22 25.82
CA THR A 356 -2.12 25.29 25.81
C THR A 356 -2.57 26.41 26.74
N THR A 357 -1.70 26.84 27.63
CA THR A 357 -1.91 28.04 28.44
C THR A 357 -1.67 29.26 27.57
N LYS A 358 -2.70 30.09 27.38
CA LYS A 358 -2.59 31.38 26.71
C LYS A 358 -2.74 32.50 27.73
N HIS A 359 -1.84 33.46 27.70
CA HIS A 359 -2.02 34.73 28.42
C HIS A 359 -2.96 35.60 27.60
N VAL A 360 -4.12 35.93 28.15
CA VAL A 360 -5.10 36.80 27.50
C VAL A 360 -5.21 38.09 28.31
N LYS A 361 -5.00 39.24 27.66
CA LYS A 361 -5.38 40.54 28.20
C LYS A 361 -6.86 40.78 27.92
N LEU A 362 -7.66 40.84 28.98
CA LEU A 362 -9.05 41.28 28.89
C LEU A 362 -9.05 42.81 28.68
N PRO A 363 -9.98 43.37 27.89
CA PRO A 363 -9.97 44.79 27.53
C PRO A 363 -10.14 45.78 28.70
N ASN A 364 -10.40 45.30 29.92
CA ASN A 364 -10.66 46.12 31.11
C ASN A 364 -9.78 45.78 32.34
N GLU A 365 -8.73 44.96 32.22
CA GLU A 365 -7.82 44.62 33.33
C GLU A 365 -6.35 44.68 32.89
N ASP A 366 -5.49 45.37 33.66
CA ASP A 366 -4.05 45.48 33.41
C ASP A 366 -3.27 44.17 33.70
N SER A 367 -3.91 43.18 34.33
CA SER A 367 -3.31 41.88 34.65
C SER A 367 -3.58 40.83 33.58
N GLU A 368 -2.52 40.21 33.07
CA GLU A 368 -2.61 39.04 32.19
C GLU A 368 -3.18 37.84 32.97
N LYS A 369 -4.31 37.29 32.51
CA LYS A 369 -4.86 36.05 33.06
C LYS A 369 -4.39 34.87 32.21
N GLU A 370 -3.85 33.86 32.86
CA GLU A 370 -3.58 32.56 32.25
C GLU A 370 -4.91 31.84 32.01
N VAL A 371 -5.25 31.63 30.74
CA VAL A 371 -6.41 30.86 30.32
C VAL A 371 -5.91 29.57 29.67
N THR A 372 -6.27 28.43 30.25
CA THR A 372 -6.04 27.11 29.65
C THR A 372 -7.01 26.92 28.49
N VAL A 373 -6.50 26.84 27.27
CA VAL A 373 -7.28 26.58 26.06
C VAL A 373 -6.99 25.17 25.60
N THR A 374 -8.01 24.30 25.62
CA THR A 374 -7.94 22.97 25.03
C THR A 374 -8.39 23.03 23.57
N ARG A 375 -7.52 22.64 22.63
CA ARG A 375 -7.81 22.54 21.20
C ARG A 375 -7.66 21.08 20.77
N THR A 376 -8.72 20.52 20.22
CA THR A 376 -8.67 19.21 19.57
C THR A 376 -8.00 19.35 18.19
N ARG A 377 -7.02 18.50 17.91
CA ARG A 377 -6.37 18.37 16.59
C ARG A 377 -6.36 16.92 16.17
N ASN A 378 -6.50 16.69 14.86
CA ASN A 378 -6.23 15.38 14.29
C ASN A 378 -4.73 15.29 14.04
N ILE A 379 -4.08 14.27 14.58
CA ILE A 379 -2.68 13.97 14.34
C ILE A 379 -2.53 12.56 13.79
N ILE A 380 -1.49 12.32 13.01
CA ILE A 380 -1.18 10.97 12.53
C ILE A 380 -0.36 10.24 13.59
N THR A 381 -0.86 9.08 14.01
CA THR A 381 -0.24 8.20 14.99
C THR A 381 0.14 6.87 14.34
N ALA A 382 1.25 6.29 14.81
CA ALA A 382 1.74 5.00 14.35
C ALA A 382 1.39 3.92 15.37
N HIS A 383 0.77 2.84 14.90
CA HIS A 383 0.36 1.69 15.69
C HIS A 383 0.98 0.41 15.14
N HIS A 384 1.32 -0.53 16.03
CA HIS A 384 1.90 -1.83 15.70
C HIS A 384 1.03 -2.96 16.29
N CYS A 385 -0.25 -2.95 15.94
CA CYS A 385 -1.26 -3.89 16.45
C CYS A 385 -1.75 -4.84 15.36
N ASP A 386 -2.51 -5.86 15.78
CA ASP A 386 -3.26 -6.69 14.84
C ASP A 386 -4.53 -5.96 14.40
N PHE A 387 -4.75 -5.88 13.09
CA PHE A 387 -5.98 -5.32 12.52
C PHE A 387 -6.69 -6.33 11.60
N ILE A 388 -6.30 -7.61 11.69
CA ILE A 388 -7.02 -8.71 11.04
C ILE A 388 -8.32 -8.97 11.81
N GLY A 389 -8.26 -8.98 13.14
CA GLY A 389 -9.43 -9.11 14.02
C GLY A 389 -10.38 -7.89 13.97
N ASP A 390 -11.54 -8.01 14.61
CA ASP A 390 -12.55 -6.94 14.67
C ASP A 390 -12.20 -5.82 15.66
N GLU A 391 -11.43 -6.11 16.71
CA GLU A 391 -11.09 -5.18 17.81
C GLU A 391 -10.57 -3.82 17.31
N PHE A 392 -9.58 -3.83 16.42
CA PHE A 392 -9.03 -2.60 15.82
C PHE A 392 -10.10 -1.75 15.11
N TRP A 393 -11.03 -2.39 14.39
CA TRP A 393 -12.06 -1.69 13.62
C TRP A 393 -13.17 -1.15 14.52
N GLU A 394 -13.44 -1.82 15.64
CA GLU A 394 -14.36 -1.37 16.67
C GLU A 394 -13.79 -0.19 17.48
N GLU A 395 -12.49 -0.20 17.75
CA GLU A 395 -11.78 0.92 18.39
C GLU A 395 -11.68 2.16 17.49
N HIS A 396 -11.59 1.96 16.17
CA HIS A 396 -11.42 3.02 15.18
C HIS A 396 -12.54 3.04 14.12
N PRO A 397 -13.81 3.27 14.51
CA PRO A 397 -14.95 3.19 13.60
C PRO A 397 -14.93 4.26 12.50
N ASN A 398 -14.17 5.36 12.69
CA ASN A 398 -14.11 6.47 11.74
C ASN A 398 -13.32 6.14 10.45
N ILE A 399 -12.62 5.00 10.40
CA ILE A 399 -11.81 4.62 9.23
C ILE A 399 -12.70 4.10 8.10
N LEU A 400 -13.72 3.33 8.44
CA LEU A 400 -14.67 2.75 7.49
C LEU A 400 -15.86 3.69 7.35
N GLU A 401 -16.15 4.13 6.13
CA GLU A 401 -17.37 4.92 5.88
C GLU A 401 -18.61 4.02 6.05
N ASP A 402 -19.75 4.62 6.36
CA ASP A 402 -21.03 3.89 6.38
C ASP A 402 -21.39 3.40 4.98
N ASP A 403 -21.93 2.19 4.87
CA ASP A 403 -22.34 1.61 3.58
C ASP A 403 -23.54 2.32 2.93
N CYS A 404 -24.12 3.33 3.62
CA CYS A 404 -25.21 4.15 3.13
C CYS A 404 -24.77 5.44 2.41
N CYS A 405 -23.46 5.69 2.25
CA CYS A 405 -22.92 6.91 1.64
C CYS A 405 -22.75 6.86 0.11
#